data_AF-A0A3A8FHX0-F1
#
_entry.id   AF-A0A3A8FHX0-F1
#
_cell.length_a   1.000
_cell.length_b   1.000
_cell.length_c   1.000
_cell.angle_alpha   90.00
_cell.angle_beta   90.00
_cell.angle_gamma   90.00
#
_symmetry.space_group_name_H-M   'P 1'
#
loop_
_entity.id
_entity.type
_entity.pdbx_description
1 polymer ?
#
loop_
_entity_poly.entity_id
_entity_poly.type
_entity_poly.pdbx_seq_one_letter_code
_entity_poly.pdbx_strand_id
1 'polypeptide(L)'
;MPIETKDLVIYKSERLTDNDDGGGKYSGQIIEDGLSNNLFDDISELNRTTGDVSMRKIFPAVTTADTDKLMGATVFISELPKDPAVSAVLFSTKSWTDERTAAKNRVENYLAKGGQTAGTPLDTHYQGMKILQVAMFQQETESAVGDSIVLVSNEGKALQHEQFVRITKVETRTAVMVV
;
A
#
# COMPACT_ATOMS: atom_id res chain seq x y z
N MET A 1 -2.10 13.78 35.25
CA MET A 1 -3.37 14.48 34.96
C MET A 1 -4.09 13.73 33.85
N PRO A 2 -5.43 13.76 33.78
CA PRO A 2 -6.13 13.06 32.72
C PRO A 2 -5.64 13.55 31.34
N ILE A 3 -5.48 12.62 30.40
CA ILE A 3 -5.22 12.96 29.00
C ILE A 3 -6.47 13.68 28.46
N GLU A 4 -6.28 14.89 27.98
CA GLU A 4 -7.33 15.72 27.40
C GLU A 4 -7.27 15.66 25.86
N THR A 5 -8.34 16.10 25.20
CA THR A 5 -8.41 16.15 23.72
C THR A 5 -7.27 16.97 23.11
N LYS A 6 -6.83 18.03 23.80
CA LYS A 6 -5.71 18.87 23.35
C LYS A 6 -4.36 18.14 23.32
N ASP A 7 -4.24 17.05 24.08
CA ASP A 7 -3.02 16.24 24.14
C ASP A 7 -2.97 15.22 23.00
N LEU A 8 -4.10 14.99 22.30
CA LEU A 8 -4.17 14.17 21.10
C LEU A 8 -3.76 15.00 19.90
N VAL A 9 -2.63 14.65 19.29
CA VAL A 9 -2.07 15.37 18.15
C VAL A 9 -1.78 14.41 17.01
N ILE A 10 -1.75 14.94 15.80
CA ILE A 10 -1.32 14.21 14.61
C ILE A 10 -0.02 14.86 14.13
N TYR A 11 1.01 14.05 13.93
CA TYR A 11 2.31 14.51 13.45
C TYR A 11 2.50 14.21 11.97
N LYS A 12 3.30 15.06 11.32
CA LYS A 12 3.75 14.91 9.93
C LYS A 12 4.79 13.81 9.82
N SER A 13 4.84 13.17 8.66
CA SER A 13 5.95 12.30 8.27
C SER A 13 7.20 13.11 7.94
N GLU A 14 8.35 12.43 7.94
CA GLU A 14 9.66 12.98 7.59
C GLU A 14 9.63 13.69 6.23
N ARG A 15 8.96 13.08 5.24
CA ARG A 15 8.76 13.65 3.91
C ARG A 15 7.27 13.73 3.61
N LEU A 16 6.68 14.93 3.76
CA LEU A 16 5.28 15.17 3.46
C LEU A 16 5.07 15.48 1.96
N THR A 17 5.49 14.58 1.10
CA THR A 17 5.48 14.77 -0.36
C THR A 17 4.71 13.64 -1.05
N ASP A 18 4.24 13.91 -2.27
CA ASP A 18 3.57 12.90 -3.11
C ASP A 18 4.54 12.06 -3.96
N ASN A 19 5.84 12.23 -3.73
CA ASN A 19 6.90 11.48 -4.40
C ASN A 19 6.98 10.03 -3.89
N ASP A 20 7.65 9.15 -4.65
CA ASP A 20 7.81 7.72 -4.34
C ASP A 20 8.43 7.45 -2.96
N ASP A 21 9.29 8.37 -2.48
CA ASP A 21 9.98 8.37 -1.19
C ASP A 21 9.19 9.10 -0.07
N GLY A 22 8.00 9.63 -0.37
CA GLY A 22 7.14 10.31 0.58
C GLY A 22 6.77 9.42 1.76
N GLY A 23 6.63 9.97 2.96
CA GLY A 23 6.45 9.22 4.20
C GLY A 23 7.74 9.13 5.01
N GLY A 24 8.13 7.92 5.41
CA GLY A 24 9.33 7.68 6.21
C GLY A 24 9.06 7.78 7.72
N LYS A 25 10.02 8.33 8.46
CA LYS A 25 9.98 8.39 9.93
C LYS A 25 9.07 9.52 10.45
N TYR A 26 8.95 9.57 11.76
CA TYR A 26 8.32 10.66 12.49
C TYR A 26 9.16 11.95 12.39
N SER A 27 8.53 13.08 12.04
CA SER A 27 9.21 14.38 11.91
C SER A 27 9.22 15.24 13.19
N GLY A 28 8.29 14.99 14.11
CA GLY A 28 8.06 15.87 15.27
C GLY A 28 7.25 17.13 14.99
N GLN A 29 6.86 17.38 13.74
CA GLN A 29 6.04 18.53 13.38
C GLN A 29 4.55 18.19 13.48
N ILE A 30 3.79 19.00 14.21
CA ILE A 30 2.35 18.81 14.41
C ILE A 30 1.60 19.26 13.15
N ILE A 31 0.58 18.49 12.76
CA ILE A 31 -0.47 18.92 11.83
C ILE A 31 -1.47 19.72 12.64
N GLU A 32 -1.31 21.04 12.60
CA GLU A 32 -2.27 22.00 13.13
C GLU A 32 -3.67 21.85 12.50
N ASP A 33 -4.68 21.83 13.37
CA ASP A 33 -6.09 21.73 12.97
C ASP A 33 -6.59 23.03 12.32
N GLY A 34 -7.49 22.92 11.35
CA GLY A 34 -8.08 24.06 10.63
C GLY A 34 -7.16 24.78 9.64
N LEU A 35 -5.88 24.41 9.55
CA LEU A 35 -4.95 24.97 8.57
C LEU A 35 -5.07 24.28 7.21
N SER A 36 -5.40 25.06 6.18
CA SER A 36 -5.40 24.58 4.80
C SER A 36 -3.98 24.26 4.35
N ASN A 37 -3.86 23.32 3.40
CA ASN A 37 -2.57 22.93 2.81
C ASN A 37 -1.54 22.39 3.80
N ASN A 38 -2.01 21.93 4.97
CA ASN A 38 -1.13 21.45 6.03
C ASN A 38 -0.77 19.96 5.89
N LEU A 39 -1.66 19.20 5.25
CA LEU A 39 -1.51 17.75 5.02
C LEU A 39 -1.52 17.42 3.51
N PHE A 40 -2.56 17.88 2.81
CA PHE A 40 -2.71 17.75 1.37
C PHE A 40 -2.69 19.13 0.72
N ASP A 41 -2.09 19.23 -0.45
CA ASP A 41 -2.07 20.45 -1.25
C ASP A 41 -3.44 20.70 -1.91
N ASP A 42 -3.66 21.92 -2.38
CA ASP A 42 -4.88 22.29 -3.10
C ASP A 42 -5.04 21.48 -4.39
N ILE A 43 -6.28 21.08 -4.69
CA ILE A 43 -6.61 20.32 -5.90
C ILE A 43 -6.65 21.27 -7.09
N SER A 44 -5.75 21.06 -8.06
CA SER A 44 -5.71 21.85 -9.30
C SER A 44 -6.87 21.51 -10.27
N GLU A 45 -7.18 22.40 -11.21
CA GLU A 45 -8.15 22.13 -12.28
C GLU A 45 -7.72 20.94 -13.16
N LEU A 46 -6.41 20.76 -13.34
CA LEU A 46 -5.87 19.60 -14.04
C LEU A 46 -6.21 18.31 -13.30
N ASN A 47 -5.99 18.27 -11.98
CA ASN A 47 -6.30 17.11 -11.15
C ASN A 47 -7.80 16.77 -11.19
N ARG A 48 -8.67 17.79 -11.28
CA ARG A 48 -10.11 17.58 -11.47
C ARG A 48 -10.46 16.98 -12.83
N THR A 49 -9.66 17.24 -13.85
CA THR A 49 -9.90 16.77 -15.22
C THR A 49 -9.31 15.38 -15.45
N THR A 50 -8.07 15.13 -14.99
CA THR A 50 -7.33 13.88 -15.24
C THR A 50 -7.54 12.83 -14.15
N GLY A 51 -8.03 13.23 -12.98
CA GLY A 51 -7.93 12.44 -11.77
C GLY A 51 -6.51 12.48 -11.19
N ASP A 52 -6.43 12.38 -9.86
CA ASP A 52 -5.18 12.31 -9.12
C ASP A 52 -5.36 11.45 -7.87
N VAL A 53 -4.28 10.80 -7.43
CA VAL A 53 -4.26 9.98 -6.22
C VAL A 53 -3.14 10.49 -5.32
N SER A 54 -3.52 11.24 -4.29
CA SER A 54 -2.59 11.70 -3.27
C SER A 54 -2.59 10.76 -2.06
N MET A 55 -1.40 10.52 -1.49
CA MET A 55 -1.23 9.71 -0.29
C MET A 55 -0.29 10.43 0.66
N ARG A 56 -0.68 10.48 1.94
CA ARG A 56 0.09 11.12 3.01
C ARG A 56 0.15 10.21 4.21
N LYS A 57 1.35 10.08 4.78
CA LYS A 57 1.56 9.34 6.02
C LYS A 57 1.49 10.29 7.21
N ILE A 58 0.71 9.89 8.21
CA ILE A 58 0.48 10.63 9.44
C ILE A 58 0.82 9.77 10.67
N PHE A 59 1.15 10.44 11.78
CA PHE A 59 1.50 9.79 13.04
C PHE A 59 0.61 10.32 14.17
N PRO A 60 -0.51 9.64 14.47
CA PRO A 60 -1.31 9.94 15.66
C PRO A 60 -0.49 9.67 16.92
N ALA A 61 -0.50 10.60 17.87
CA ALA A 61 0.24 10.47 19.12
C ALA A 61 -0.41 11.25 20.25
N VAL A 62 0.01 10.93 21.48
CA VAL A 62 -0.36 11.70 22.68
C VAL A 62 0.85 12.49 23.13
N THR A 63 0.67 13.78 23.33
CA THR A 63 1.70 14.71 23.81
C THR A 63 1.31 15.18 25.19
N THR A 64 1.77 14.47 26.21
CA THR A 64 1.62 14.84 27.61
C THR A 64 2.97 14.75 28.32
N ALA A 65 3.19 15.62 29.32
CA ALA A 65 4.36 15.56 30.18
C ALA A 65 4.20 14.53 31.32
N ASP A 66 2.99 13.99 31.50
CA ASP A 66 2.68 13.03 32.54
C ASP A 66 2.93 11.58 32.10
N THR A 67 2.90 10.66 33.07
CA THR A 67 3.09 9.21 32.87
C THR A 67 1.78 8.44 32.69
N ASP A 68 0.67 9.15 32.59
CA ASP A 68 -0.66 8.56 32.42
C ASP A 68 -0.74 7.82 31.08
N LYS A 69 -1.34 6.62 31.12
CA LYS A 69 -1.35 5.71 29.96
C LYS A 69 -2.64 5.87 29.16
N LEU A 70 -2.50 6.03 27.85
CA LEU A 70 -3.61 5.89 26.91
C LEU A 70 -3.94 4.40 26.74
N MET A 71 -5.16 4.00 27.13
CA MET A 71 -5.58 2.58 27.09
C MET A 71 -5.91 2.09 25.68
N GLY A 72 -6.22 3.00 24.76
CA GLY A 72 -6.51 2.68 23.37
C GLY A 72 -6.80 3.94 22.56
N ALA A 73 -6.50 3.88 21.27
CA ALA A 73 -6.81 4.94 20.32
C ALA A 73 -7.38 4.34 19.04
N THR A 74 -8.37 5.03 18.49
CA THR A 74 -8.94 4.73 17.19
C THR A 74 -8.86 5.98 16.34
N VAL A 75 -8.41 5.83 15.10
CA VAL A 75 -8.41 6.91 14.11
C VAL A 75 -9.41 6.55 13.03
N PHE A 76 -10.29 7.49 12.71
CA PHE A 76 -11.31 7.33 11.69
C PHE A 76 -11.57 8.68 11.01
N ILE A 77 -12.17 8.63 9.83
CA ILE A 77 -12.62 9.82 9.10
C ILE A 77 -14.06 10.09 9.55
N SER A 78 -14.27 11.21 10.25
CA SER A 78 -15.58 11.57 10.80
C SER A 78 -16.53 12.18 9.77
N GLU A 79 -15.99 12.96 8.84
CA GLU A 79 -16.73 13.63 7.77
C GLU A 79 -16.02 13.38 6.43
N LEU A 80 -16.79 13.00 5.42
CA LEU A 80 -16.27 12.83 4.07
C LEU A 80 -16.06 14.21 3.40
N PRO A 81 -15.17 14.30 2.40
CA PRO A 81 -15.02 15.52 1.61
C PRO A 81 -16.37 16.02 1.08
N LYS A 82 -16.61 17.34 1.16
CA LYS A 82 -17.84 17.97 0.66
C LYS A 82 -17.98 17.88 -0.86
N ASP A 83 -16.87 17.72 -1.56
CA ASP A 83 -16.83 17.53 -3.00
C ASP A 83 -17.10 16.05 -3.33
N PRO A 84 -18.20 15.73 -4.06
CA PRO A 84 -18.53 14.34 -4.38
C PRO A 84 -17.52 13.66 -5.31
N ALA A 85 -16.66 14.41 -5.99
CA ALA A 85 -15.57 13.86 -6.81
C ALA A 85 -14.34 13.45 -5.99
N VAL A 86 -14.31 13.76 -4.69
CA VAL A 86 -13.17 13.49 -3.81
C VAL A 86 -13.54 12.42 -2.80
N SER A 87 -12.75 11.34 -2.77
CA SER A 87 -12.88 10.25 -1.80
C SER A 87 -11.65 10.19 -0.91
N ALA A 88 -11.85 9.90 0.37
CA ALA A 88 -10.79 9.76 1.36
C ALA A 88 -10.83 8.36 1.96
N VAL A 89 -9.66 7.73 2.10
CA VAL A 89 -9.51 6.40 2.71
C VAL A 89 -8.36 6.45 3.70
N LEU A 90 -8.57 5.85 4.87
CA LEU A 90 -7.55 5.64 5.87
C LEU A 90 -7.20 4.15 5.93
N PHE A 91 -5.90 3.83 5.90
CA PHE A 91 -5.41 2.47 6.03
C PHE A 91 -4.07 2.45 6.78
N SER A 92 -3.63 1.25 7.17
CA SER A 92 -2.31 1.04 7.77
C SER A 92 -1.56 -0.05 7.03
N THR A 93 -0.28 0.20 6.76
CA THR A 93 0.69 -0.80 6.29
C THR A 93 1.30 -1.61 7.44
N LYS A 94 0.96 -1.27 8.69
CA LYS A 94 1.58 -1.79 9.93
C LYS A 94 3.09 -1.54 10.03
N SER A 95 3.64 -0.66 9.20
CA SER A 95 5.04 -0.25 9.25
C SER A 95 5.17 1.12 9.88
N TRP A 96 6.21 1.32 10.69
CA TRP A 96 6.51 2.62 11.29
C TRP A 96 7.25 3.55 10.33
N THR A 97 7.94 3.01 9.32
CA THR A 97 8.84 3.76 8.43
C THR A 97 8.58 3.52 6.95
N ASP A 98 7.39 3.03 6.60
CA ASP A 98 7.00 2.89 5.20
C ASP A 98 7.00 4.22 4.46
N GLU A 99 7.31 4.08 3.17
CA GLU A 99 7.27 5.13 2.16
C GLU A 99 6.06 4.91 1.24
N ARG A 100 5.73 5.93 0.45
CA ARG A 100 4.59 5.97 -0.45
C ARG A 100 4.55 4.76 -1.36
N THR A 101 5.69 4.32 -1.88
CA THR A 101 5.78 3.13 -2.75
C THR A 101 5.21 1.88 -2.06
N ALA A 102 5.50 1.66 -0.78
CA ALA A 102 4.97 0.53 -0.03
C ALA A 102 3.47 0.68 0.26
N ALA A 103 3.04 1.90 0.58
CA ALA A 103 1.63 2.23 0.80
C ALA A 103 0.79 2.04 -0.48
N LYS A 104 1.31 2.49 -1.63
CA LYS A 104 0.73 2.28 -2.96
C LYS A 104 0.58 0.79 -3.27
N ASN A 105 1.65 0.01 -3.09
CA ASN A 105 1.60 -1.44 -3.29
C ASN A 105 0.50 -2.08 -2.42
N ARG A 106 0.32 -1.64 -1.16
CA ARG A 106 -0.72 -2.17 -0.28
C ARG A 106 -2.15 -1.93 -0.82
N VAL A 107 -2.38 -0.75 -1.39
CA VAL A 107 -3.68 -0.37 -1.99
C VAL A 107 -3.89 -1.12 -3.31
N GLU A 108 -2.85 -1.27 -4.13
CA GLU A 108 -2.90 -1.99 -5.40
C GLU A 108 -3.06 -3.52 -5.22
N ASN A 109 -2.56 -4.08 -4.11
CA ASN A 109 -2.69 -5.50 -3.76
C ASN A 109 -4.11 -5.89 -3.31
N TYR A 110 -5.15 -5.26 -3.86
CA TYR A 110 -6.55 -5.45 -3.49
C TYR A 110 -7.14 -6.79 -3.98
N LEU A 111 -6.49 -7.52 -4.89
CA LEU A 111 -6.97 -8.85 -5.23
C LEU A 111 -6.76 -9.80 -4.05
N ALA A 112 -7.87 -10.26 -3.45
CA ALA A 112 -7.86 -11.44 -2.60
C ALA A 112 -7.17 -12.58 -3.37
N LYS A 113 -6.43 -13.43 -2.64
CA LYS A 113 -5.85 -14.63 -3.25
C LYS A 113 -6.98 -15.43 -3.89
N GLY A 114 -6.98 -15.48 -5.22
CA GLY A 114 -7.90 -16.30 -5.98
C GLY A 114 -7.52 -17.78 -5.87
N GLY A 115 -8.19 -18.61 -6.66
CA GLY A 115 -7.76 -19.99 -6.86
C GLY A 115 -6.34 -20.06 -7.41
N GLN A 116 -5.67 -21.20 -7.20
CA GLN A 116 -4.35 -21.44 -7.76
C GLN A 116 -4.38 -21.26 -9.29
N THR A 117 -3.50 -20.41 -9.81
CA THR A 117 -3.34 -20.22 -11.26
C THR A 117 -2.75 -21.48 -11.90
N ALA A 118 -3.06 -21.70 -13.18
CA ALA A 118 -2.50 -22.82 -13.93
C ALA A 118 -0.97 -22.69 -14.08
N GLY A 119 -0.28 -23.82 -13.91
CA GLY A 119 1.15 -23.95 -14.10
C GLY A 119 2.02 -23.81 -12.84
N THR A 120 3.22 -24.40 -12.92
CA THR A 120 4.25 -24.40 -11.86
C THR A 120 5.46 -23.57 -12.30
N PRO A 121 5.97 -22.66 -11.46
CA PRO A 121 7.20 -21.92 -11.76
C PRO A 121 8.38 -22.86 -12.03
N LEU A 122 9.13 -22.60 -13.10
CA LEU A 122 10.30 -23.40 -13.49
C LEU A 122 11.60 -22.96 -12.78
N ASP A 123 11.62 -21.76 -12.22
CA ASP A 123 12.81 -21.17 -11.58
C ASP A 123 12.44 -20.50 -10.25
N THR A 124 13.45 -20.28 -9.41
CA THR A 124 13.34 -19.50 -8.17
C THR A 124 13.26 -18.01 -8.51
N HIS A 125 12.11 -17.42 -8.25
CA HIS A 125 11.91 -15.99 -8.54
C HIS A 125 12.53 -15.12 -7.44
N TYR A 126 13.60 -14.39 -7.77
CA TYR A 126 14.24 -13.44 -6.88
C TYR A 126 13.54 -12.06 -6.92
N GLN A 127 13.66 -11.31 -5.82
CA GLN A 127 13.13 -9.96 -5.74
C GLN A 127 13.72 -9.07 -6.86
N GLY A 128 12.85 -8.41 -7.62
CA GLY A 128 13.23 -7.53 -8.73
C GLY A 128 13.28 -8.20 -10.11
N MET A 129 13.14 -9.53 -10.19
CA MET A 129 12.92 -10.20 -11.47
C MET A 129 11.58 -9.76 -12.08
N LYS A 130 11.58 -9.54 -13.40
CA LYS A 130 10.42 -9.08 -14.17
C LYS A 130 9.84 -10.17 -15.08
N ILE A 131 10.49 -11.34 -15.11
CA ILE A 131 10.14 -12.46 -15.98
C ILE A 131 9.90 -13.67 -15.10
N LEU A 132 8.72 -14.27 -15.24
CA LEU A 132 8.34 -15.51 -14.60
C LEU A 132 8.18 -16.59 -15.67
N GLN A 133 8.93 -17.68 -15.57
CA GLN A 133 8.77 -18.85 -16.44
C GLN A 133 7.93 -19.89 -15.73
N VAL A 134 6.88 -20.36 -16.40
CA VAL A 134 5.92 -21.30 -15.85
C VAL A 134 5.76 -22.47 -16.82
N ALA A 135 5.78 -23.68 -16.30
CA ALA A 135 5.37 -24.87 -17.02
C ALA A 135 3.90 -25.18 -16.72
N MET A 136 3.10 -25.33 -17.77
CA MET A 136 1.68 -25.68 -17.68
C MET A 136 1.38 -26.79 -18.70
N PHE A 137 0.29 -27.53 -18.48
CA PHE A 137 -0.15 -28.51 -19.47
C PHE A 137 -0.73 -27.80 -20.70
N GLN A 138 -0.62 -28.40 -21.88
CA GLN A 138 -1.17 -27.84 -23.13
C GLN A 138 -2.70 -27.63 -23.11
N GLN A 139 -3.39 -28.28 -22.18
CA GLN A 139 -4.85 -28.20 -22.01
C GLN A 139 -5.27 -27.06 -21.07
N GLU A 140 -4.32 -26.47 -20.34
CA GLU A 140 -4.59 -25.36 -19.42
C GLU A 140 -4.52 -24.01 -20.14
N THR A 141 -5.32 -23.05 -19.67
CA THR A 141 -5.34 -21.70 -20.23
C THR A 141 -4.23 -20.85 -19.59
N GLU A 142 -3.47 -20.14 -20.42
CA GLU A 142 -2.51 -19.14 -19.95
C GLU A 142 -3.22 -17.99 -19.21
N SER A 143 -2.55 -17.40 -18.21
CA SER A 143 -3.04 -16.20 -17.54
C SER A 143 -3.10 -15.02 -18.53
N ALA A 144 -4.11 -14.15 -18.44
CA ALA A 144 -4.26 -13.06 -19.38
C ALA A 144 -3.39 -11.85 -19.04
N VAL A 145 -3.07 -11.03 -20.05
CA VAL A 145 -2.45 -9.72 -19.82
C VAL A 145 -3.41 -8.85 -19.02
N GLY A 146 -2.92 -8.28 -17.92
CA GLY A 146 -3.71 -7.48 -16.99
C GLY A 146 -4.11 -8.22 -15.72
N ASP A 147 -4.06 -9.57 -15.73
CA ASP A 147 -4.33 -10.38 -14.55
C ASP A 147 -3.29 -10.11 -13.45
N SER A 148 -3.75 -10.15 -12.20
CA SER A 148 -2.89 -10.05 -11.03
C SER A 148 -2.83 -11.40 -10.35
N ILE A 149 -1.64 -11.98 -10.29
CA ILE A 149 -1.37 -13.26 -9.63
C ILE A 149 -0.53 -13.03 -8.38
N VAL A 150 -0.62 -13.95 -7.43
CA VAL A 150 0.19 -13.92 -6.21
C VAL A 150 1.23 -15.03 -6.26
N LEU A 151 2.49 -14.67 -6.08
CA LEU A 151 3.57 -15.60 -5.84
C LEU A 151 3.69 -15.82 -4.34
N VAL A 152 3.52 -17.07 -3.91
CA VAL A 152 3.67 -17.46 -2.51
C VAL A 152 4.83 -18.44 -2.41
N SER A 153 5.83 -18.09 -1.60
CA SER A 153 6.91 -18.99 -1.21
C SER A 153 6.70 -19.43 0.24
N ASN A 154 7.01 -20.70 0.53
CA ASN A 154 6.89 -21.29 1.87
C ASN A 154 5.50 -21.07 2.51
N GLU A 155 4.43 -21.31 1.75
CA GLU A 155 3.06 -21.18 2.24
C GLU A 155 2.84 -21.99 3.54
N GLY A 156 2.31 -21.32 4.58
CA GLY A 156 2.04 -21.91 5.88
C GLY A 156 3.26 -22.10 6.79
N LYS A 157 4.44 -21.56 6.44
CA LYS A 157 5.67 -21.67 7.25
C LYS A 157 6.16 -20.31 7.76
N ALA A 158 7.07 -20.32 8.73
CA ALA A 158 7.61 -19.11 9.36
C ALA A 158 8.35 -18.15 8.38
N LEU A 159 8.82 -18.65 7.24
CA LEU A 159 9.50 -17.88 6.19
C LEU A 159 8.62 -17.68 4.95
N GLN A 160 7.31 -17.50 5.16
CA GLN A 160 6.36 -17.25 4.09
C GLN A 160 6.63 -15.89 3.46
N HIS A 161 6.78 -15.88 2.13
CA HIS A 161 6.90 -14.66 1.34
C HIS A 161 5.76 -14.59 0.34
N GLU A 162 5.12 -13.43 0.26
CA GLU A 162 4.04 -13.18 -0.68
C GLU A 162 4.36 -11.96 -1.52
N GLN A 163 4.18 -12.09 -2.82
CA GLN A 163 4.35 -11.00 -3.75
C GLN A 163 3.25 -11.03 -4.80
N PHE A 164 2.48 -9.95 -4.89
CA PHE A 164 1.55 -9.75 -5.98
C PHE A 164 2.31 -9.24 -7.20
N VAL A 165 2.02 -9.83 -8.36
CA VAL A 165 2.59 -9.42 -9.64
C VAL A 165 1.46 -9.25 -10.64
N ARG A 166 1.53 -8.17 -11.42
CA ARG A 166 0.61 -7.92 -12.52
C ARG A 166 1.24 -8.33 -13.84
N ILE A 167 0.51 -9.11 -14.62
CA ILE A 167 0.97 -9.61 -15.90
C ILE A 167 0.89 -8.48 -16.93
N THR A 168 2.03 -8.10 -17.47
CA THR A 168 2.14 -7.04 -18.49
C THR A 168 2.26 -7.60 -19.90
N LYS A 169 2.79 -8.82 -20.05
CA LYS A 169 2.97 -9.52 -21.30
C LYS A 169 3.01 -11.02 -21.05
N VAL A 170 2.49 -11.80 -21.99
CA VAL A 170 2.51 -13.27 -21.98
C VAL A 170 3.14 -13.76 -23.28
N GLU A 171 4.05 -14.72 -23.19
CA GLU A 171 4.63 -15.42 -24.32
C GLU A 171 4.60 -16.92 -24.04
N THR A 172 3.94 -17.69 -24.90
CA THR A 172 3.90 -19.15 -24.81
C THR A 172 4.79 -19.81 -25.84
N ARG A 173 5.48 -20.87 -25.42
CA ARG A 173 6.29 -21.73 -26.28
C ARG A 173 6.04 -23.17 -25.90
N THR A 174 5.76 -24.00 -26.90
CA THR A 174 5.70 -25.45 -26.71
C THR A 174 7.11 -26.02 -26.80
N ALA A 175 7.62 -26.56 -25.70
CA ALA A 175 8.86 -27.31 -25.68
C ALA A 175 8.56 -28.79 -25.43
N VAL A 176 9.18 -29.67 -26.23
CA VAL A 176 9.14 -31.11 -25.98
C VAL A 176 10.28 -31.42 -25.02
N MET A 177 9.94 -31.82 -23.79
CA MET A 177 10.93 -32.41 -22.87
C MET A 177 11.32 -33.77 -23.43
N VAL A 178 12.51 -33.86 -24.01
CA VAL A 178 13.13 -35.14 -24.34
C VAL A 178 13.68 -35.69 -23.02
N VAL A 179 13.03 -36.72 -22.49
CA VAL A 179 13.52 -37.51 -21.35
C VAL A 179 14.53 -38.53 -21.86
#